data_AF-A0AAW2NPH8-F1
#
_entry.id   AF-A0AAW2NPH8-F1
#
_cell.length_a   1.000
_cell.length_b   1.000
_cell.length_c   1.000
_cell.angle_alpha   90.00
_cell.angle_beta   90.00
_cell.angle_gamma   90.00
#
_symmetry.space_group_name_H-M   'P 1'
#
loop_
_entity.id
_entity.type
_entity.pdbx_description
1 polymer ?
#
loop_
_entity_poly.entity_id
_entity_poly.type
_entity_poly.pdbx_seq_one_letter_code
_entity_poly.pdbx_strand_id
1 'polypeptide(L)'
;MIEMANYLRTKEGKIVTLRHIVFATLSNFMSSMMVSRDLIDIERECKGRNQRLMGFIDAIMLDVLGTPSAVDLFPTLDRLLGFWERRKAAKLHQEFKSLWGKVIEERREEKCAGEAPPQDLLDALINNGFCNNKICALLTVNLISLLIYLHMFNT
;
A
#
# COMPACT_ATOMS: atom_id res chain seq x y z
N MET A 1 7.77 -15.14 -1.43
CA MET A 1 8.88 -15.68 -2.26
C MET A 1 8.48 -16.97 -2.98
N ILE A 2 8.09 -18.03 -2.26
CA ILE A 2 7.62 -19.30 -2.87
C ILE A 2 6.38 -19.06 -3.77
N GLU A 3 5.44 -18.24 -3.33
CA GLU A 3 4.25 -17.86 -4.11
C GLU A 3 4.60 -17.20 -5.46
N MET A 4 5.55 -16.26 -5.46
CA MET A 4 6.05 -15.62 -6.68
C MET A 4 6.69 -16.63 -7.64
N ALA A 5 7.54 -17.53 -7.13
CA ALA A 5 8.20 -18.55 -7.95
C ALA A 5 7.17 -19.53 -8.55
N ASN A 6 6.18 -19.93 -7.77
CA ASN A 6 5.07 -20.75 -8.24
C ASN A 6 4.26 -20.03 -9.32
N TYR A 7 3.93 -18.75 -9.09
CA TYR A 7 3.22 -17.93 -10.07
C TYR A 7 3.96 -17.84 -11.40
N LEU A 8 5.25 -17.48 -11.38
CA LEU A 8 6.08 -17.40 -12.59
C LEU A 8 6.15 -18.74 -13.33
N ARG A 9 6.26 -19.86 -12.60
CA ARG A 9 6.24 -21.20 -13.20
C ARG A 9 4.91 -21.48 -13.94
N THR A 10 3.76 -21.05 -13.40
CA THR A 10 2.47 -21.19 -14.11
C THR A 10 2.33 -20.31 -15.36
N LYS A 11 3.23 -19.33 -15.53
CA LYS A 11 3.25 -18.38 -16.64
C LYS A 11 4.43 -18.62 -17.58
N GLU A 12 5.07 -19.78 -17.51
CA GLU A 12 6.13 -20.16 -18.44
C GLU A 12 5.65 -20.03 -19.90
N GLY A 13 6.47 -19.38 -20.73
CA GLY A 13 6.13 -19.08 -22.13
C GLY A 13 5.16 -17.91 -22.34
N LYS A 14 4.75 -17.18 -21.29
CA LYS A 14 3.85 -16.01 -21.38
C LYS A 14 4.57 -14.72 -21.01
N ILE A 15 4.17 -13.62 -21.63
CA ILE A 15 4.66 -12.28 -21.27
C ILE A 15 4.01 -11.88 -19.94
N VAL A 16 4.83 -11.51 -18.96
CA VAL A 16 4.40 -11.02 -17.65
C VAL A 16 5.13 -9.74 -17.29
N THR A 17 4.44 -8.84 -16.58
CA THR A 17 5.04 -7.60 -16.08
C THR A 17 5.72 -7.89 -14.74
N LEU A 18 7.02 -8.22 -14.76
CA LEU A 18 7.79 -8.58 -13.56
C LEU A 18 7.67 -7.54 -12.43
N ARG A 19 7.62 -6.25 -12.80
CA ARG A 19 7.39 -5.13 -11.88
C ARG A 19 6.14 -5.34 -11.03
N HIS A 20 5.00 -5.67 -11.64
CA HIS A 20 3.73 -5.86 -10.93
C HIS A 20 3.78 -7.07 -10.00
N ILE A 21 4.41 -8.16 -10.43
CA ILE A 21 4.58 -9.38 -9.63
C ILE A 21 5.43 -9.12 -8.38
N VAL A 22 6.57 -8.44 -8.56
CA VAL A 22 7.47 -8.09 -7.46
C VAL A 22 6.77 -7.16 -6.48
N PHE A 23 6.05 -6.14 -6.98
CA PHE A 23 5.27 -5.25 -6.13
C PHE A 23 4.16 -5.97 -5.36
N ALA A 24 3.42 -6.87 -6.01
CA ALA A 24 2.37 -7.65 -5.35
C ALA A 24 2.94 -8.49 -4.22
N THR A 25 4.01 -9.24 -4.53
CA THR A 25 4.69 -10.12 -3.58
C THR A 25 5.19 -9.35 -2.37
N LEU A 26 5.83 -8.20 -2.59
CA LEU A 26 6.40 -7.43 -1.50
C LEU A 26 5.34 -6.69 -0.68
N SER A 27 4.28 -6.19 -1.34
CA SER A 27 3.13 -5.60 -0.67
C SER A 27 2.43 -6.62 0.22
N ASN A 28 2.26 -7.86 -0.25
CA ASN A 28 1.71 -8.96 0.55
C ASN A 28 2.62 -9.33 1.71
N PHE A 29 3.93 -9.42 1.48
CA PHE A 29 4.88 -9.68 2.56
C PHE A 29 4.77 -8.62 3.67
N MET A 30 4.75 -7.34 3.29
CA MET A 30 4.62 -6.24 4.25
C MET A 30 3.26 -6.25 4.95
N SER A 31 2.17 -6.48 4.21
CA SER A 31 0.84 -6.49 4.81
C SER A 31 0.61 -7.72 5.69
N SER A 32 1.16 -8.87 5.33
CA SER A 32 1.17 -10.07 6.16
C SER A 32 1.94 -9.81 7.46
N MET A 33 3.07 -9.11 7.41
CA MET A 33 3.77 -8.69 8.64
C MET A 33 2.99 -7.67 9.48
N MET A 34 2.31 -6.71 8.84
CA MET A 34 1.64 -5.63 9.56
C MET A 34 0.26 -6.02 10.10
N VAL A 35 -0.51 -6.79 9.34
CA VAL A 35 -1.93 -7.08 9.58
C VAL A 35 -2.30 -8.55 9.39
N SER A 36 -1.33 -9.44 9.18
CA SER A 36 -1.55 -10.89 8.94
C SER A 36 -2.51 -11.19 7.79
N ARG A 37 -2.55 -10.32 6.77
CA ARG A 37 -3.39 -10.48 5.58
C ARG A 37 -2.66 -10.03 4.32
N ASP A 38 -2.89 -10.73 3.23
CA ASP A 38 -2.39 -10.34 1.91
C ASP A 38 -3.26 -9.23 1.32
N LEU A 39 -2.62 -8.23 0.70
CA LEU A 39 -3.31 -7.10 0.07
C LEU A 39 -3.73 -7.39 -1.37
N ILE A 40 -2.91 -8.17 -2.09
CA ILE A 40 -3.01 -8.38 -3.53
C ILE A 40 -3.00 -9.88 -3.80
N ASP A 41 -4.05 -10.38 -4.43
CA ASP A 41 -4.10 -11.78 -4.85
C ASP A 41 -3.28 -11.95 -6.15
N ILE A 42 -2.08 -12.53 -6.07
CA ILE A 42 -1.15 -12.67 -7.21
C ILE A 42 -1.74 -13.56 -8.31
N GLU A 43 -2.56 -14.55 -7.96
CA GLU A 43 -3.16 -15.46 -8.95
C GLU A 43 -4.28 -14.79 -9.76
N ARG A 44 -4.92 -13.76 -9.18
CA ARG A 44 -5.97 -12.95 -9.84
C ARG A 44 -5.43 -11.69 -10.51
N GLU A 45 -4.24 -11.76 -11.10
CA GLU A 45 -3.67 -10.64 -11.85
C GLU A 45 -4.71 -10.00 -12.80
N CYS A 46 -4.78 -8.66 -12.74
CA CYS A 46 -5.53 -7.80 -13.65
C CYS A 46 -7.07 -7.97 -13.66
N LYS A 47 -7.70 -8.32 -12.53
CA LYS A 47 -9.17 -8.23 -12.39
C LYS A 47 -9.60 -7.48 -11.13
N GLY A 48 -10.55 -6.56 -11.30
CA GLY A 48 -11.25 -5.88 -10.21
C GLY A 48 -10.32 -5.11 -9.26
N ARG A 49 -10.34 -5.48 -7.98
CA ARG A 49 -9.64 -4.78 -6.89
C ARG A 49 -8.12 -4.71 -7.08
N ASN A 50 -7.51 -5.78 -7.59
CA ASN A 50 -6.05 -5.85 -7.79
C ASN A 50 -5.56 -4.85 -8.85
N GLN A 51 -6.31 -4.70 -9.94
CA GLN A 51 -5.97 -3.73 -11.00
C GLN A 51 -6.06 -2.30 -10.48
N ARG A 52 -7.08 -1.98 -9.67
CA ARG A 52 -7.22 -0.66 -9.04
C ARG A 52 -6.04 -0.37 -8.10
N LEU A 53 -5.66 -1.35 -7.27
CA LEU A 53 -4.56 -1.19 -6.33
C LEU A 53 -3.20 -1.04 -7.05
N MET A 54 -2.96 -1.81 -8.11
CA MET A 54 -1.73 -1.65 -8.91
C MET A 54 -1.69 -0.33 -9.66
N GLY A 55 -2.79 0.08 -10.30
CA GLY A 55 -2.86 1.40 -10.95
C GLY A 55 -2.67 2.55 -9.96
N PHE A 56 -3.15 2.39 -8.72
CA PHE A 56 -2.92 3.34 -7.64
C PHE A 56 -1.46 3.40 -7.20
N ILE A 57 -0.79 2.25 -7.05
CA ILE A 57 0.64 2.18 -6.76
C ILE A 57 1.46 2.82 -7.88
N ASP A 58 1.16 2.50 -9.14
CA ASP A 58 1.82 3.10 -10.30
C ASP A 58 1.63 4.62 -10.33
N ALA A 59 0.43 5.13 -10.02
CA ALA A 59 0.17 6.56 -9.91
C ALA A 59 0.97 7.22 -8.77
N ILE A 60 1.07 6.59 -7.59
CA ILE A 60 1.91 7.12 -6.49
C ILE A 60 3.37 7.21 -6.93
N MET A 61 3.89 6.15 -7.54
CA MET A 61 5.28 6.08 -7.98
C MET A 61 5.61 7.16 -9.00
N LEU A 62 4.75 7.33 -10.00
CA LEU A 62 4.98 8.30 -11.07
C LEU A 62 4.71 9.75 -10.63
N ASP A 63 3.57 9.99 -9.97
CA ASP A 63 3.06 11.34 -9.75
C ASP A 63 3.50 12.00 -8.43
N VAL A 64 3.99 11.21 -7.48
CA VAL A 64 4.32 11.67 -6.12
C VAL A 64 5.77 11.37 -5.74
N LEU A 65 6.31 10.22 -6.14
CA LEU A 65 7.67 9.83 -5.79
C LEU A 65 8.70 10.15 -6.88
N GLY A 66 8.32 10.02 -8.16
CA GLY A 66 9.20 10.25 -9.31
C GLY A 66 9.35 11.71 -9.73
N THR A 67 8.59 12.62 -9.14
CA THR A 67 8.67 14.06 -9.43
C THR A 67 9.15 14.77 -8.16
N PRO A 68 10.28 15.51 -8.18
CA PRO A 68 10.63 16.40 -7.08
C PRO A 68 9.46 17.33 -6.80
N SER A 69 9.16 17.61 -5.52
CA SER A 69 8.05 18.51 -5.19
C SER A 69 8.21 19.82 -5.96
N ALA A 70 7.16 20.20 -6.67
CA ALA A 70 7.20 21.41 -7.48
C ALA A 70 7.29 22.66 -6.57
N VAL A 71 6.87 22.53 -5.31
CA VAL A 71 7.03 23.52 -4.25
C VAL A 71 8.50 23.69 -3.87
N ASP A 72 9.24 22.57 -3.73
CA ASP A 72 10.67 22.60 -3.44
C ASP A 72 11.49 23.24 -4.58
N LEU A 73 11.01 23.12 -5.81
CA LEU A 73 11.65 23.70 -7.00
C LEU A 73 11.23 25.15 -7.28
N PHE A 74 10.00 25.56 -6.93
CA PHE A 74 9.45 26.88 -7.24
C PHE A 74 8.68 27.47 -6.04
N PRO A 75 9.39 28.00 -5.03
CA PRO A 75 8.78 28.52 -3.80
C PRO A 75 7.79 29.66 -4.05
N THR A 76 7.99 30.44 -5.11
CA THR A 76 7.12 31.56 -5.50
C THR A 76 5.74 31.11 -6.02
N LEU A 77 5.58 29.85 -6.39
CA LEU A 77 4.33 29.26 -6.86
C LEU A 77 3.72 28.28 -5.84
N ASP A 78 4.25 28.24 -4.61
CA ASP A 78 3.82 27.34 -3.52
C ASP A 78 2.30 27.33 -3.30
N ARG A 79 1.64 28.49 -3.38
CA ARG A 79 0.20 28.55 -3.15
C ARG A 79 -0.62 27.75 -4.18
N LEU A 80 -0.18 27.70 -5.43
CA LEU A 80 -0.85 26.95 -6.50
C LEU A 80 -0.37 25.50 -6.56
N LEU A 81 0.94 25.29 -6.54
CA LEU A 81 1.58 23.97 -6.61
C LEU A 81 1.32 23.16 -5.34
N GLY A 82 1.43 23.78 -4.17
CA GLY A 82 1.11 23.18 -2.88
C GLY A 82 -0.37 22.84 -2.73
N PHE A 83 -1.29 23.57 -3.37
CA PHE A 83 -2.70 23.17 -3.41
C PHE A 83 -2.89 21.88 -4.22
N TRP A 84 -2.21 21.75 -5.36
CA TRP A 84 -2.26 20.55 -6.18
C TRP A 84 -1.66 19.34 -5.47
N GLU A 85 -0.51 19.50 -4.81
CA GLU A 85 0.15 18.46 -4.02
C GLU A 85 -0.70 18.04 -2.82
N ARG A 86 -1.30 18.98 -2.08
CA ARG A 86 -2.25 18.68 -1.00
C ARG A 86 -3.45 17.91 -1.52
N ARG A 87 -3.96 18.24 -2.71
CA ARG A 87 -5.08 17.52 -3.33
C ARG A 87 -4.69 16.10 -3.73
N LYS A 88 -3.48 15.90 -4.26
CA LYS A 88 -2.92 14.57 -4.53
C LYS A 88 -2.80 13.77 -3.24
N ALA A 89 -2.15 14.33 -2.22
CA ALA A 89 -2.00 13.69 -0.91
C ALA A 89 -3.34 13.33 -0.25
N ALA A 90 -4.35 14.20 -0.36
CA ALA A 90 -5.70 13.94 0.15
C ALA A 90 -6.38 12.76 -0.57
N LYS A 91 -6.26 12.68 -1.91
CA LYS A 91 -6.76 11.53 -2.68
C LYS A 91 -6.06 10.24 -2.28
N LEU A 92 -4.73 10.27 -2.15
CA LEU A 92 -3.95 9.11 -1.69
C LEU A 92 -4.41 8.67 -0.29
N HIS A 93 -4.55 9.62 0.63
CA HIS A 93 -5.02 9.34 1.97
C HIS A 93 -6.42 8.70 1.97
N GLN A 94 -7.33 9.16 1.11
CA GLN A 94 -8.67 8.60 1.00
C GLN A 94 -8.66 7.16 0.47
N GLU A 95 -7.86 6.87 -0.55
CA GLU A 95 -7.73 5.51 -1.10
C GLU A 95 -7.08 4.55 -0.09
N PHE A 96 -6.01 4.98 0.60
CA PHE A 96 -5.40 4.18 1.67
C PHE A 96 -6.33 4.01 2.87
N LYS A 97 -7.12 5.03 3.22
CA LYS A 97 -8.15 4.91 4.25
C LYS A 97 -9.24 3.92 3.84
N SER A 98 -9.61 3.88 2.56
CA SER A 98 -10.54 2.86 2.05
C SER A 98 -9.93 1.45 2.12
N LEU A 99 -8.63 1.31 1.86
CA LEU A 99 -7.93 0.03 1.86
C LEU A 99 -7.73 -0.51 3.29
N TRP A 100 -7.18 0.31 4.18
CA TRP A 100 -6.89 -0.08 5.56
C TRP A 100 -8.09 0.02 6.49
N GLY A 101 -9.02 0.96 6.23
CA GLY A 101 -10.15 1.22 7.11
C GLY A 101 -11.02 -0.01 7.34
N LYS A 102 -11.29 -0.77 6.27
CA LYS A 102 -12.06 -2.02 6.36
C LYS A 102 -11.34 -3.08 7.19
N VAL A 103 -10.03 -3.23 7.00
CA VAL A 103 -9.20 -4.19 7.75
C VAL A 103 -9.14 -3.84 9.24
N ILE A 104 -8.98 -2.55 9.56
CA ILE A 104 -8.94 -2.07 10.95
C ILE A 104 -10.28 -2.28 11.63
N GLU A 105 -11.39 -1.97 10.96
CA GLU A 105 -12.73 -2.12 11.53
C GLU A 105 -13.07 -3.59 11.79
N GLU A 106 -12.85 -4.46 10.80
CA GLU A 106 -13.04 -5.91 10.94
C GLU A 106 -12.22 -6.46 12.13
N ARG A 107 -10.96 -6.05 12.29
CA ARG A 107 -10.11 -6.50 13.41
C ARG A 107 -10.61 -6.00 14.77
N ARG A 108 -11.22 -4.82 14.83
CA ARG A 108 -11.83 -4.31 16.07
C ARG A 108 -13.10 -5.07 16.41
N GLU A 109 -13.93 -5.40 15.43
CA GLU A 109 -15.12 -6.22 15.60
C GLU A 109 -14.75 -7.64 16.08
N GLU A 110 -13.75 -8.28 15.46
CA GLU A 110 -13.20 -9.59 15.87
C GLU A 110 -12.77 -9.58 17.36
N LYS A 111 -12.07 -8.52 17.78
CA LYS A 111 -11.69 -8.35 19.20
C LYS A 111 -12.86 -8.14 20.13
N CYS A 112 -13.86 -7.34 19.72
CA CYS A 112 -15.08 -7.14 20.51
C CYS A 112 -15.87 -8.46 20.65
N ALA A 113 -15.83 -9.34 19.66
CA ALA A 113 -16.44 -10.66 19.69
C ALA A 113 -15.68 -11.69 20.56
N GLY A 114 -14.52 -11.32 21.10
CA GLY A 114 -13.71 -12.20 21.95
C GLY A 114 -12.88 -13.22 21.16
N GLU A 115 -12.70 -13.02 19.86
CA GLU A 115 -11.79 -13.84 19.07
C GLU A 115 -10.34 -13.56 19.46
N ALA A 116 -9.50 -14.61 19.51
CA ALA A 116 -8.08 -14.45 19.79
C ALA A 116 -7.43 -13.73 18.60
N PRO A 117 -7.01 -12.46 18.75
CA PRO A 117 -6.45 -11.72 17.64
C PRO A 117 -5.07 -12.30 17.28
N PRO A 118 -4.62 -12.12 16.04
CA PRO A 118 -3.21 -12.26 15.70
C PRO A 118 -2.33 -11.44 16.67
N GLN A 119 -1.07 -11.83 16.86
CA GLN A 119 -0.09 -11.01 17.59
C GLN A 119 0.74 -10.19 16.58
N ASP A 120 0.06 -9.41 15.74
CA ASP A 120 0.69 -8.60 14.70
C ASP A 120 0.78 -7.10 15.07
N LEU A 121 1.37 -6.31 14.17
CA LEU A 121 1.55 -4.87 14.38
C LEU A 121 0.22 -4.14 14.57
N LEU A 122 -0.81 -4.46 13.77
CA LEU A 122 -2.13 -3.87 13.90
C LEU A 122 -2.73 -4.18 15.27
N ASP A 123 -2.54 -5.40 15.76
CA ASP A 123 -3.02 -5.80 17.07
C ASP A 123 -2.32 -5.05 18.21
N ALA A 124 -1.00 -4.86 18.10
CA ALA A 124 -0.26 -4.01 19.02
C ALA A 124 -0.78 -2.56 19.00
N LEU A 125 -1.01 -1.98 17.82
CA LEU A 125 -1.51 -0.61 17.68
C LEU A 125 -2.92 -0.43 18.25
N ILE A 126 -3.82 -1.40 18.01
CA ILE A 126 -5.18 -1.40 18.56
C ILE A 126 -5.12 -1.49 20.09
N ASN A 127 -4.31 -2.40 20.65
CA ASN A 127 -4.20 -2.61 22.10
C ASN A 127 -3.61 -1.40 22.82
N ASN A 128 -2.77 -0.61 22.15
CA ASN A 128 -2.23 0.65 22.67
C ASN A 128 -3.20 1.84 22.52
N GLY A 129 -4.45 1.62 22.08
CA GLY A 129 -5.48 2.66 22.02
C GLY A 129 -5.31 3.66 20.87
N PHE A 130 -4.55 3.32 19.82
CA PHE A 130 -4.43 4.20 18.65
C PHE A 130 -5.77 4.29 17.92
N CYS A 131 -6.13 5.50 17.46
CA CYS A 131 -7.32 5.72 16.65
C CYS A 131 -7.10 5.29 15.19
N ASN A 132 -8.19 4.95 14.48
CA ASN A 132 -8.13 4.42 13.11
C ASN A 132 -7.34 5.32 12.15
N ASN A 133 -7.45 6.65 12.27
CA ASN A 133 -6.70 7.57 11.43
C ASN A 133 -5.17 7.45 11.62
N LYS A 134 -4.70 7.31 12.87
CA LYS A 134 -3.27 7.14 13.18
C LYS A 134 -2.77 5.78 12.70
N ILE A 135 -3.57 4.73 12.89
CA ILE A 135 -3.24 3.38 12.40
C ILE A 135 -3.14 3.38 10.87
N CYS A 136 -4.14 3.92 10.16
CA CYS A 136 -4.12 4.06 8.70
C CYS A 136 -2.86 4.80 8.23
N ALA A 137 -2.51 5.92 8.88
CA ALA A 137 -1.32 6.69 8.52
C ALA A 137 -0.04 5.87 8.69
N LEU A 138 0.12 5.16 9.81
CA LEU A 138 1.30 4.32 10.06
C LEU A 138 1.42 3.17 9.05
N LEU A 139 0.34 2.43 8.79
CA LEU A 139 0.33 1.34 7.80
C LEU A 139 0.66 1.86 6.40
N THR A 140 0.15 3.04 6.05
CA THR A 140 0.40 3.70 4.76
C THR A 140 1.86 4.11 4.61
N VAL A 141 2.44 4.79 5.61
CA VAL A 141 3.84 5.24 5.55
C VAL A 141 4.78 4.05 5.42
N ASN A 142 4.54 2.96 6.15
CA ASN A 142 5.36 1.77 6.06
C ASN A 142 5.29 1.13 4.66
N LEU A 143 4.09 1.02 4.08
CA LEU A 143 3.93 0.48 2.73
C LEU A 143 4.57 1.38 1.67
N ILE A 144 4.36 2.71 1.74
CA ILE A 144 4.95 3.66 0.80
C ILE A 144 6.48 3.69 0.90
N SER A 145 7.04 3.61 2.11
CA SER A 145 8.50 3.59 2.30
C SER A 145 9.14 2.43 1.54
N LEU A 146 8.53 1.24 1.61
CA LEU A 146 8.97 0.05 0.89
C LEU A 146 8.90 0.23 -0.64
N LEU A 147 7.83 0.87 -1.10
CA LEU A 147 7.65 1.22 -2.51
C LEU A 147 8.75 2.21 -2.98
N ILE A 148 9.07 3.24 -2.20
CA ILE A 148 10.16 4.17 -2.49
C ILE A 148 11.50 3.42 -2.64
N TYR A 149 11.81 2.52 -1.70
CA TYR A 149 13.04 1.73 -1.76
C TYR A 149 13.12 0.88 -3.04
N LEU A 150 12.01 0.26 -3.46
CA LEU A 150 11.97 -0.51 -4.71
C LEU A 150 12.10 0.35 -5.97
N HIS A 151 11.60 1.58 -5.94
CA HIS A 151 11.72 2.49 -7.07
C HIS A 151 13.17 2.94 -7.27
N MET A 152 13.84 3.35 -6.19
CA MET A 152 15.24 3.82 -6.26
C MET A 152 16.24 2.74 -6.68
N PHE A 153 15.95 1.46 -6.42
CA PHE A 153 16.81 0.33 -6.85
C PHE A 153 16.66 -0.05 -8.33
N ASN A 154 15.62 0.44 -9.02
CA ASN A 154 15.30 0.07 -10.42
C ASN A 154 15.53 1.20 -11.44
N THR A 155 16.15 2.30 -11.02
CA THR A 155 16.60 3.44 -11.84
C THR A 155 18.11 3.53 -11.82
#